data_AF-A0A6P8F0Y9-F1
#
_entry.id   AF-A0A6P8F0Y9-F1
#
_cell.length_a   1.000
_cell.length_b   1.000
_cell.length_c   1.000
_cell.angle_alpha   90.00
_cell.angle_beta   90.00
_cell.angle_gamma   90.00
#
_symmetry.space_group_name_H-M   'P 1'
#
loop_
_entity.id
_entity.type
_entity.pdbx_description
1 polymer ?
#
loop_
_entity_poly.entity_id
_entity_poly.type
_entity_poly.pdbx_seq_one_letter_code
_entity_poly.pdbx_strand_id
1 'polypeptide(L)'
;MVRGSMPSQRERRGALSRAGWMVMGKGAGPSALQVGKILAVFLYIFPAVSLQCKILKCNSEFWAATTGSEPEADVEFCTALRAYSSCVRRTARTCRGDLAFHLAQHGIEDLMTQHNCSKEGPTSSPRVPLPAPPHQPQPQPQPDVNSDGPEVCHYERSLPRHSSPPNYTHCGFFGDPHLRTFTDDFQTCKVEGAWPLIHNKYLSVQVTNTPVIPGSSATATSKVRTSPFCSSLLPFQLSGFCVAC
;
A
#
# COMPACT_ATOMS: atom_id res chain seq x y z
N MET A 1 8.35 -85.71 62.20
CA MET A 1 9.54 -86.06 61.38
C MET A 1 9.04 -86.97 60.28
N VAL A 2 9.14 -86.76 58.96
CA VAL A 2 10.01 -85.97 58.07
C VAL A 2 9.13 -85.65 56.83
N ARG A 3 8.87 -84.38 56.50
CA ARG A 3 9.37 -83.62 55.32
C ARG A 3 9.30 -84.39 53.98
N GLY A 4 8.57 -83.86 53.01
CA GLY A 4 8.68 -84.24 51.61
C GLY A 4 7.41 -84.04 50.79
N SER A 5 7.14 -82.80 50.37
CA SER A 5 6.10 -82.47 49.40
C SER A 5 6.46 -83.00 48.01
N MET A 6 5.52 -83.75 47.40
CA MET A 6 5.57 -84.32 46.06
C MET A 6 5.78 -83.28 44.95
N PRO A 7 6.52 -83.62 43.88
CA PRO A 7 6.37 -82.99 42.57
C PRO A 7 5.49 -83.87 41.68
N SER A 8 4.61 -83.27 40.88
CA SER A 8 4.07 -83.96 39.69
C SER A 8 3.57 -82.94 38.68
N GLN A 9 4.40 -82.67 37.67
CA GLN A 9 3.97 -82.01 36.44
C GLN A 9 3.97 -83.08 35.34
N ARG A 10 2.77 -83.56 35.02
CA ARG A 10 2.53 -84.56 33.97
C ARG A 10 2.11 -83.85 32.68
N GLU A 11 3.09 -83.78 31.79
CA GLU A 11 3.04 -84.13 30.37
C GLU A 11 1.79 -83.80 29.51
N ARG A 12 1.96 -82.73 28.71
CA ARG A 12 1.97 -82.70 27.23
C ARG A 12 0.80 -83.33 26.45
N ARG A 13 0.01 -82.46 25.79
CA ARG A 13 -0.09 -82.28 24.31
C ARG A 13 -1.46 -81.71 23.92
N GLY A 14 -1.45 -80.76 22.98
CA GLY A 14 -2.67 -80.31 22.29
C GLY A 14 -2.56 -78.88 21.81
N ALA A 15 -1.70 -78.60 20.82
CA ALA A 15 -1.82 -77.37 20.05
C ALA A 15 -3.08 -77.47 19.19
N LEU A 16 -4.13 -76.73 19.58
CA LEU A 16 -5.34 -76.56 18.79
C LEU A 16 -5.44 -75.11 18.34
N SER A 17 -5.59 -74.99 17.03
CA SER A 17 -5.55 -73.76 16.26
C SER A 17 -6.78 -72.89 16.51
N ARG A 18 -6.51 -71.58 16.63
CA ARG A 18 -7.34 -70.46 16.17
C ARG A 18 -8.85 -70.49 16.46
N ALA A 19 -9.22 -69.82 17.54
CA ALA A 19 -10.39 -68.94 17.58
C ALA A 19 -9.85 -67.57 18.06
N GLY A 20 -10.21 -66.41 17.55
CA GLY A 20 -11.28 -65.97 16.67
C GLY A 20 -11.40 -64.49 16.99
N TRP A 21 -10.47 -63.66 16.48
CA TRP A 21 -10.56 -62.21 16.67
C TRP A 21 -11.52 -61.65 15.63
N MET A 22 -12.67 -61.22 16.12
CA MET A 22 -13.67 -60.52 15.34
C MET A 22 -13.06 -59.27 14.69
N VAL A 23 -13.31 -59.18 13.40
CA VAL A 23 -13.14 -57.97 12.58
C VAL A 23 -13.95 -56.83 13.20
N MET A 24 -13.33 -55.66 13.36
CA MET A 24 -13.96 -54.34 13.30
C MET A 24 -12.82 -53.32 13.40
N GLY A 25 -12.58 -52.37 12.51
CA GLY A 25 -13.06 -52.02 11.20
C GLY A 25 -12.05 -50.98 10.74
N LYS A 26 -11.49 -51.13 9.54
CA LYS A 26 -10.66 -50.09 8.95
C LYS A 26 -11.60 -48.90 8.75
N GLY A 27 -11.62 -47.97 9.70
CA GLY A 27 -12.42 -46.76 9.63
C GLY A 27 -12.11 -46.14 8.29
N ALA A 28 -13.10 -46.12 7.39
CA ALA A 28 -13.01 -45.40 6.16
C ALA A 28 -12.83 -43.94 6.57
N GLY A 29 -11.58 -43.48 6.61
CA GLY A 29 -11.29 -42.06 6.64
C GLY A 29 -12.14 -41.43 5.53
N PRO A 30 -12.77 -40.27 5.77
CA PRO A 30 -13.62 -39.64 4.78
C PRO A 30 -12.90 -39.68 3.44
N SER A 31 -13.56 -40.24 2.40
CA SER A 31 -12.97 -40.33 1.07
C SER A 31 -12.42 -38.94 0.71
N ALA A 32 -11.30 -38.84 0.00
CA ALA A 32 -10.68 -37.54 -0.32
C ALA A 32 -11.70 -36.52 -0.89
N LEU A 33 -12.73 -37.02 -1.58
CA LEU A 33 -13.89 -36.29 -2.07
C LEU A 33 -14.76 -35.67 -0.95
N GLN A 34 -15.00 -36.38 0.15
CA GLN A 34 -15.71 -35.87 1.33
C GLN A 34 -14.90 -34.80 2.06
N VAL A 35 -13.59 -34.98 2.20
CA VAL A 35 -12.69 -33.95 2.75
C VAL A 35 -12.68 -32.71 1.87
N GLY A 36 -12.62 -32.89 0.54
CA GLY A 36 -12.70 -31.80 -0.43
C GLY A 36 -14.03 -31.05 -0.40
N LYS A 37 -15.16 -31.76 -0.24
CA LYS A 37 -16.48 -31.15 -0.07
C LYS A 37 -16.57 -30.33 1.22
N ILE A 38 -16.07 -30.86 2.33
CA ILE A 38 -16.05 -30.13 3.61
C ILE A 38 -15.18 -28.86 3.46
N LEU A 39 -13.98 -28.96 2.87
CA LEU A 39 -13.12 -27.80 2.62
C LEU A 39 -13.78 -26.76 1.71
N ALA A 40 -14.44 -27.17 0.62
CA ALA A 40 -15.14 -26.26 -0.28
C ALA A 40 -16.31 -25.55 0.42
N VAL A 41 -17.07 -26.28 1.26
CA VAL A 41 -18.15 -25.70 2.08
C VAL A 41 -17.58 -24.73 3.11
N PHE A 42 -16.46 -25.05 3.77
CA PHE A 42 -15.77 -24.11 4.66
C PHE A 42 -15.30 -22.85 3.92
N LEU A 43 -14.67 -22.97 2.74
CA LEU A 43 -14.24 -21.81 1.93
C LEU A 43 -15.41 -20.97 1.41
N TYR A 44 -16.59 -21.58 1.23
CA TYR A 44 -17.80 -20.89 0.80
C TYR A 44 -18.52 -20.18 1.97
N ILE A 45 -18.50 -20.78 3.17
CA ILE A 45 -19.16 -20.24 4.36
C ILE A 45 -18.31 -19.16 5.06
N PHE A 46 -16.98 -19.30 5.03
CA PHE A 46 -16.08 -18.29 5.57
C PHE A 46 -15.60 -17.39 4.42
N PRO A 47 -16.19 -16.20 4.20
CA PRO A 47 -15.55 -15.22 3.34
C PRO A 47 -14.15 -15.02 3.90
N ALA A 48 -13.12 -15.11 3.06
CA ALA A 48 -11.77 -14.79 3.46
C ALA A 48 -11.85 -13.44 4.15
N VAL A 49 -11.65 -13.42 5.48
CA VAL A 49 -11.50 -12.19 6.23
C VAL A 49 -10.20 -11.63 5.69
N SER A 50 -10.31 -10.84 4.63
CA SER A 50 -9.18 -10.08 4.13
C SER A 50 -8.85 -9.14 5.27
N LEU A 51 -7.82 -9.51 6.02
CA LEU A 51 -7.11 -8.63 6.91
C LEU A 51 -6.49 -7.58 6.00
N GLN A 52 -7.31 -6.59 5.61
CA GLN A 52 -6.90 -5.54 4.69
C GLN A 52 -5.77 -4.76 5.36
N CYS A 53 -4.72 -4.50 4.59
CA CYS A 53 -3.66 -3.61 5.03
C CYS A 53 -4.24 -2.20 5.24
N LYS A 54 -3.98 -1.58 6.39
CA LYS A 54 -4.50 -0.25 6.73
C LYS A 54 -3.45 0.85 6.62
N ILE A 55 -2.41 0.65 5.81
CA ILE A 55 -1.31 1.61 5.68
C ILE A 55 -1.77 2.99 5.17
N LEU A 56 -2.67 3.02 4.18
CA LEU A 56 -3.19 4.29 3.64
C LEU A 56 -3.91 5.12 4.70
N LYS A 57 -4.58 4.45 5.66
CA LYS A 57 -5.19 5.13 6.81
C LYS A 57 -4.13 5.77 7.70
N CYS A 58 -3.07 5.03 8.04
CA CYS A 58 -1.95 5.58 8.81
C CYS A 58 -1.32 6.80 8.10
N ASN A 59 -1.14 6.74 6.77
CA ASN A 59 -0.61 7.86 5.99
C ASN A 59 -1.53 9.08 6.08
N SER A 60 -2.84 8.90 5.89
CA SER A 60 -3.80 10.00 5.94
C SER A 60 -3.86 10.69 7.30
N GLU A 61 -3.78 9.92 8.39
CA GLU A 61 -3.78 10.45 9.76
C GLU A 61 -2.50 11.24 10.06
N PHE A 62 -1.36 10.81 9.54
CA PHE A 62 -0.09 11.53 9.66
C PHE A 62 -0.12 12.87 8.94
N TRP A 63 -0.55 12.90 7.67
CA TRP A 63 -0.63 14.15 6.89
C TRP A 63 -1.60 15.15 7.51
N ALA A 64 -2.78 14.67 7.98
CA ALA A 64 -3.75 15.55 8.65
C ALA A 64 -3.21 16.15 9.97
N ALA A 65 -2.23 15.51 10.60
CA ALA A 65 -1.60 16.00 11.83
C ALA A 65 -0.42 16.97 11.58
N THR A 66 0.10 17.04 10.35
CA THR A 66 1.30 17.85 10.01
C THR A 66 1.00 19.07 9.15
N THR A 67 -0.18 19.16 8.51
CA THR A 67 -0.57 20.29 7.64
C THR A 67 -0.94 21.59 8.38
N GLY A 68 -0.69 21.72 9.69
CA GLY A 68 -1.18 22.86 10.49
C GLY A 68 -0.22 23.44 11.53
N SER A 69 1.08 23.15 11.48
CA SER A 69 2.03 23.49 12.55
C SER A 69 3.18 24.41 12.12
N GLU A 70 3.21 25.64 12.65
CA GLU A 70 4.38 26.54 12.82
C GLU A 70 4.15 27.34 14.13
N PRO A 71 5.13 27.73 14.97
CA PRO A 71 6.57 27.44 15.09
C PRO A 71 6.93 26.52 16.29
N GLU A 72 5.95 25.90 16.98
CA GLU A 72 6.16 24.69 17.83
C GLU A 72 6.25 23.40 16.97
N ALA A 73 6.63 23.57 15.71
CA ALA A 73 6.51 22.61 14.63
C ALA A 73 7.27 21.31 14.90
N ASP A 74 8.45 21.37 15.52
CA ASP A 74 9.26 20.16 15.72
C ASP A 74 8.69 19.22 16.79
N VAL A 75 8.10 19.75 17.87
CA VAL A 75 7.53 18.94 18.95
C VAL A 75 6.20 18.29 18.51
N GLU A 76 5.35 19.05 17.83
CA GLU A 76 4.11 18.54 17.26
C GLU A 76 4.37 17.55 16.13
N PHE A 77 5.34 17.83 15.26
CA PHE A 77 5.78 16.93 14.20
C PHE A 77 6.32 15.61 14.76
N CYS A 78 7.22 15.64 15.74
CA CYS A 78 7.71 14.42 16.38
C CYS A 78 6.60 13.64 17.08
N THR A 79 5.58 14.32 17.61
CA THR A 79 4.40 13.69 18.22
C THR A 79 3.52 12.99 17.18
N ALA A 80 3.29 13.63 16.04
CA ALA A 80 2.61 13.03 14.88
C ALA A 80 3.40 11.86 14.30
N LEU A 81 4.74 11.99 14.20
CA LEU A 81 5.63 10.96 13.66
C LEU A 81 5.70 9.72 14.57
N ARG A 82 5.71 9.90 15.90
CA ARG A 82 5.58 8.78 16.87
C ARG A 82 4.22 8.07 16.74
N ALA A 83 3.13 8.82 16.55
CA ALA A 83 1.80 8.25 16.34
C ALA A 83 1.73 7.45 15.03
N TYR A 84 2.31 7.98 13.94
CA TYR A 84 2.42 7.31 12.66
C TYR A 84 3.23 6.00 12.76
N SER A 85 4.40 6.05 13.41
CA SER A 85 5.23 4.86 13.69
C SER A 85 4.46 3.76 14.42
N SER A 86 3.64 4.15 15.41
CA SER A 86 2.80 3.23 16.17
C SER A 86 1.68 2.62 15.31
N CYS A 87 1.06 3.42 14.43
CA CYS A 87 0.04 2.95 13.49
C CYS A 87 0.60 1.91 12.51
N VAL A 88 1.74 2.23 11.88
CA VAL A 88 2.43 1.35 10.93
C VAL A 88 2.79 0.02 11.59
N ARG A 89 3.41 0.05 12.78
CA ARG A 89 3.75 -1.18 13.53
C ARG A 89 2.53 -2.04 13.86
N ARG A 90 1.39 -1.43 14.18
CA ARG A 90 0.15 -2.16 14.51
C ARG A 90 -0.44 -2.90 13.32
N THR A 91 -0.27 -2.38 12.10
CA THR A 91 -0.78 -3.00 10.87
C THR A 91 0.22 -3.96 10.19
N ALA A 92 1.42 -4.15 10.75
CA ALA A 92 2.49 -4.94 10.13
C ALA A 92 2.10 -6.38 9.75
N ARG A 93 1.25 -7.03 10.55
CA ARG A 93 0.80 -8.41 10.26
C ARG A 93 -0.04 -8.51 8.99
N THR A 94 -0.84 -7.49 8.71
CA THR A 94 -1.76 -7.45 7.57
C THR A 94 -1.12 -6.82 6.33
N CYS A 95 0.01 -6.13 6.50
CA CYS A 95 0.72 -5.39 5.46
C CYS A 95 2.04 -6.03 4.99
N ARG A 96 2.30 -7.31 5.27
CA ARG A 96 3.60 -7.95 4.95
C ARG A 96 4.05 -7.83 3.50
N GLY A 97 3.10 -7.86 2.55
CA GLY A 97 3.35 -7.77 1.11
C GLY A 97 3.04 -6.40 0.50
N ASP A 98 2.77 -5.38 1.31
CA ASP A 98 2.40 -4.05 0.84
C ASP A 98 3.64 -3.16 0.70
N LEU A 99 3.88 -2.62 -0.51
CA LEU A 99 5.02 -1.76 -0.79
C LEU A 99 4.97 -0.45 0.02
N ALA A 100 3.79 0.17 0.16
CA ALA A 100 3.65 1.41 0.90
C ALA A 100 3.96 1.23 2.39
N PHE A 101 3.69 0.05 2.95
CA PHE A 101 4.08 -0.29 4.32
C PHE A 101 5.60 -0.31 4.49
N HIS A 102 6.33 -0.98 3.58
CA HIS A 102 7.80 -1.04 3.64
C HIS A 102 8.44 0.35 3.42
N LEU A 103 7.89 1.13 2.48
CA LEU A 103 8.29 2.52 2.25
C LEU A 103 8.05 3.39 3.49
N ALA A 104 6.89 3.27 4.13
CA ALA A 104 6.57 3.97 5.36
C ALA A 104 7.53 3.59 6.50
N GLN A 105 7.86 2.30 6.63
CA GLN A 105 8.74 1.82 7.68
C GLN A 105 10.14 2.46 7.59
N HIS A 106 10.72 2.53 6.39
CA HIS A 106 12.00 3.21 6.16
C HIS A 106 11.87 4.73 6.28
N GLY A 107 10.84 5.33 5.69
CA GLY A 107 10.63 6.78 5.74
C GLY A 107 10.47 7.31 7.16
N ILE A 108 9.83 6.55 8.07
CA ILE A 108 9.72 6.92 9.49
C ILE A 108 11.10 7.00 10.15
N GLU A 109 12.00 6.04 9.88
CA GLU A 109 13.34 6.03 10.47
C GLU A 109 14.18 7.23 9.99
N ASP A 110 14.08 7.54 8.70
CA ASP A 110 14.75 8.70 8.10
C ASP A 110 14.21 10.01 8.68
N LEU A 111 12.89 10.18 8.76
CA LEU A 111 12.26 11.40 9.31
C LEU A 111 12.59 11.59 10.79
N MET A 112 12.62 10.50 11.58
CA MET A 112 12.99 10.59 13.00
C MET A 112 14.42 11.09 13.16
N THR A 113 15.32 10.68 12.26
CA THR A 113 16.72 11.11 12.25
C THR A 113 16.86 12.57 11.80
N GLN A 114 16.17 12.94 10.72
CA GLN A 114 16.22 14.30 10.15
C GLN A 114 15.74 15.38 11.13
N HIS A 115 14.69 15.08 11.91
CA HIS A 115 14.11 16.01 12.87
C HIS A 115 14.57 15.80 14.32
N ASN A 116 15.60 14.96 14.55
CA ASN A 116 16.12 14.62 15.87
C ASN A 116 15.02 14.21 16.88
N CYS A 117 14.02 13.46 16.41
CA CYS A 117 12.91 13.04 17.24
C CYS A 117 13.31 11.91 18.19
N SER A 118 12.99 12.06 19.48
CA SER A 118 13.04 10.95 20.44
C SER A 118 12.01 9.87 20.09
N LYS A 119 12.41 8.60 20.16
CA LYS A 119 11.53 7.43 19.95
C LYS A 119 10.50 7.30 21.07
N GLU A 120 10.84 7.79 22.26
CA GLU A 120 10.01 7.83 23.45
C GLU A 120 9.40 9.23 23.62
N GLY A 121 8.08 9.30 23.84
CA GLY A 121 7.36 10.56 24.04
C GLY A 121 5.84 10.40 23.89
N PRO A 122 5.06 11.47 24.14
CA PRO A 122 3.61 11.44 23.96
C PRO A 122 3.25 11.11 22.51
N THR A 123 2.19 10.33 22.28
CA THR A 123 1.61 10.16 20.95
C THR A 123 0.35 11.00 20.88
N SER A 124 0.03 11.60 19.73
CA SER A 124 -1.30 12.19 19.56
C SER A 124 -2.32 11.05 19.74
N SER A 125 -3.21 11.20 20.73
CA SER A 125 -4.23 10.18 21.01
C SER A 125 -5.08 9.98 19.75
N PRO A 126 -5.47 8.74 19.40
CA PRO A 126 -6.50 8.54 18.40
C PRO A 126 -7.73 9.31 18.87
N ARG A 127 -8.16 10.35 18.13
CA ARG A 127 -9.43 11.01 18.42
C ARG A 127 -10.50 9.93 18.37
N VAL A 128 -11.02 9.54 19.54
CA VAL A 128 -12.21 8.70 19.64
C VAL A 128 -13.32 9.48 18.95
N PRO A 129 -13.97 8.95 17.91
CA PRO A 129 -15.17 9.57 17.37
C PRO A 129 -16.19 9.66 18.52
N LEU A 130 -16.53 10.88 18.93
CA LEU A 130 -17.61 11.12 19.89
C LEU A 130 -18.88 10.42 19.36
N PRO A 131 -19.72 9.79 20.20
CA PRO A 131 -20.98 9.20 19.74
C PRO A 131 -21.81 10.28 19.04
N ALA A 132 -22.17 10.02 17.79
CA ALA A 132 -23.05 10.90 17.04
C ALA A 132 -24.39 11.06 17.81
N PRO A 133 -24.94 12.29 17.95
CA PRO A 133 -26.30 12.47 18.45
C PRO A 133 -27.30 11.76 17.52
N PRO A 134 -28.45 11.33 18.05
CA PRO A 134 -29.39 10.49 17.32
C PRO A 134 -29.93 11.19 16.07
N HIS A 135 -29.96 10.41 14.98
CA HIS A 135 -30.50 10.68 13.65
C HIS A 135 -31.49 11.85 13.56
N GLN A 136 -31.06 12.92 12.89
CA GLN A 136 -31.96 13.76 12.11
C GLN A 136 -31.82 13.40 10.63
N PRO A 137 -32.91 13.36 9.84
CA PRO A 137 -32.87 12.98 8.44
C PRO A 137 -31.97 13.93 7.65
N GLN A 138 -31.09 13.36 6.83
CA GLN A 138 -30.17 14.10 5.96
C GLN A 138 -30.86 15.22 5.17
N PRO A 139 -30.31 16.44 5.22
CA PRO A 139 -30.30 17.33 4.07
C PRO A 139 -28.94 17.20 3.38
N GLN A 140 -28.99 16.80 2.11
CA GLN A 140 -28.04 16.93 0.99
C GLN A 140 -26.53 17.21 1.24
N PRO A 141 -25.63 16.61 0.43
CA PRO A 141 -24.19 16.77 0.60
C PRO A 141 -23.72 18.21 0.35
N GLN A 142 -23.28 18.88 1.40
CA GLN A 142 -22.55 20.14 1.32
C GLN A 142 -21.06 19.82 1.19
N PRO A 143 -20.37 20.21 0.10
CA PRO A 143 -18.99 19.82 -0.11
C PRO A 143 -18.09 21.01 0.21
N ASP A 144 -17.88 21.33 1.48
CA ASP A 144 -16.91 22.36 1.87
C ASP A 144 -16.27 21.97 3.20
N VAL A 145 -15.34 21.02 3.16
CA VAL A 145 -14.29 20.91 4.19
C VAL A 145 -13.06 21.61 3.61
N ASN A 146 -12.80 22.78 4.21
CA ASN A 146 -11.68 23.68 4.02
C ASN A 146 -10.36 22.89 3.87
N SER A 147 -9.86 22.76 2.64
CA SER A 147 -8.50 22.30 2.38
C SER A 147 -7.63 23.55 2.30
N ASP A 148 -6.72 23.71 3.24
CA ASP A 148 -5.79 24.84 3.34
C ASP A 148 -4.64 24.74 2.31
N GLY A 149 -4.99 24.39 1.06
CA GLY A 149 -4.10 24.31 -0.08
C GLY A 149 -4.54 25.30 -1.16
N PRO A 150 -3.63 25.82 -1.99
CA PRO A 150 -4.01 26.66 -3.13
C PRO A 150 -5.04 25.93 -3.99
N GLU A 151 -6.13 26.60 -4.39
CA GLU A 151 -7.19 26.04 -5.25
C GLU A 151 -6.65 25.38 -6.54
N VAL A 152 -5.49 25.86 -7.00
CA VAL A 152 -4.66 25.32 -8.10
C VAL A 152 -4.37 23.82 -7.95
N CYS A 153 -4.33 23.29 -6.73
CA CYS A 153 -3.88 21.94 -6.42
C CYS A 153 -5.04 20.96 -6.21
N HIS A 154 -6.28 21.46 -6.24
CA HIS A 154 -7.49 20.65 -6.24
C HIS A 154 -8.11 20.64 -7.64
N TYR A 155 -7.61 19.77 -8.52
CA TYR A 155 -8.07 19.70 -9.90
C TYR A 155 -9.57 19.40 -10.02
N GLU A 156 -10.15 18.56 -9.15
CA GLU A 156 -11.58 18.23 -9.18
C GLU A 156 -12.48 19.30 -8.56
N ARG A 157 -11.95 20.04 -7.57
CA ARG A 157 -12.70 21.08 -6.84
C ARG A 157 -12.77 22.39 -7.62
N SER A 158 -11.73 22.67 -8.42
CA SER A 158 -11.70 23.81 -9.33
C SER A 158 -12.58 23.64 -10.57
N LEU A 159 -13.14 22.44 -10.81
CA LEU A 159 -14.13 22.22 -11.86
C LEU A 159 -15.50 22.75 -11.41
N PRO A 160 -16.21 23.56 -12.22
CA PRO A 160 -17.56 24.00 -11.91
C PRO A 160 -18.49 22.81 -11.64
N ARG A 161 -19.36 22.90 -10.63
CA ARG A 161 -20.27 21.81 -10.19
C ARG A 161 -21.23 21.27 -11.26
N HIS A 162 -21.22 21.84 -12.48
CA HIS A 162 -22.03 21.44 -13.63
C HIS A 162 -21.22 21.30 -14.93
N SER A 163 -19.89 21.19 -14.87
CA SER A 163 -19.08 20.97 -16.06
C SER A 163 -19.16 19.51 -16.55
N SER A 164 -19.15 19.32 -17.86
CA SER A 164 -18.88 18.01 -18.47
C SER A 164 -17.56 17.44 -17.94
N PRO A 165 -17.38 16.10 -17.91
CA PRO A 165 -16.10 15.49 -17.56
C PRO A 165 -14.94 16.12 -18.34
N PRO A 166 -13.79 16.37 -17.70
CA PRO A 166 -12.65 16.97 -18.38
C PRO A 166 -12.16 16.03 -19.48
N ASN A 167 -11.78 16.62 -20.63
CA ASN A 167 -11.12 15.86 -21.69
C ASN A 167 -9.66 15.64 -21.31
N TYR A 168 -9.27 14.39 -21.08
CA TYR A 168 -7.88 14.03 -20.80
C TYR A 168 -7.09 13.93 -22.12
N THR A 169 -5.91 14.53 -22.14
CA THR A 169 -4.93 14.39 -23.21
C THR A 169 -3.68 13.67 -22.68
N HIS A 170 -2.96 13.00 -23.57
CA HIS A 170 -1.79 12.19 -23.20
C HIS A 170 -0.54 12.72 -23.88
N CYS A 171 0.56 12.82 -23.13
CA CYS A 171 1.90 13.11 -23.63
C CYS A 171 2.75 11.87 -23.32
N GLY A 172 3.42 11.32 -24.33
CA GLY A 172 4.22 10.10 -24.22
C GLY A 172 5.66 10.36 -24.64
N PHE A 173 6.61 9.77 -23.93
CA PHE A 173 8.04 9.90 -24.24
C PHE A 173 8.75 8.56 -24.05
N PHE A 174 9.32 7.99 -25.11
CA PHE A 174 9.85 6.62 -25.08
C PHE A 174 10.99 6.40 -26.08
N GLY A 175 11.79 5.35 -25.85
CA GLY A 175 12.83 4.91 -26.79
C GLY A 175 13.94 5.94 -27.02
N ASP A 176 14.42 6.00 -28.27
CA ASP A 176 15.23 7.11 -28.80
C ASP A 176 14.31 8.22 -29.30
N PRO A 177 14.40 9.42 -28.72
CA PRO A 177 13.25 9.92 -27.99
C PRO A 177 12.06 10.20 -28.91
N HIS A 178 11.14 9.24 -28.92
CA HIS A 178 9.86 9.38 -29.58
C HIS A 178 8.91 10.11 -28.65
N LEU A 179 8.43 11.25 -29.12
CA LEU A 179 7.50 12.11 -28.42
C LEU A 179 6.13 11.98 -29.06
N ARG A 180 5.12 11.64 -28.26
CA ARG A 180 3.70 11.84 -28.60
C ARG A 180 3.25 13.10 -27.87
N THR A 181 2.88 14.14 -28.61
CA THR A 181 2.39 15.40 -28.05
C THR A 181 0.96 15.27 -27.53
N PHE A 182 0.45 16.30 -26.84
CA PHE A 182 -0.96 16.34 -26.42
C PHE A 182 -1.97 16.39 -27.59
N THR A 183 -1.50 16.75 -28.79
CA THR A 183 -2.27 16.74 -30.04
C THR A 183 -2.18 15.42 -30.79
N ASP A 184 -1.58 14.39 -30.18
CA ASP A 184 -1.30 13.09 -30.78
C ASP A 184 -0.33 13.12 -31.98
N ASP A 185 0.49 14.18 -32.08
CA ASP A 185 1.56 14.25 -33.07
C ASP A 185 2.77 13.45 -32.58
N PHE A 186 3.41 12.73 -33.50
CA PHE A 186 4.58 11.91 -33.23
C PHE A 186 5.84 12.57 -33.78
N GLN A 187 6.84 12.74 -32.93
CA GLN A 187 8.15 13.29 -33.29
C GLN A 187 9.25 12.34 -32.83
N THR A 188 10.37 12.33 -33.54
CA THR A 188 11.59 11.62 -33.11
C THR A 188 12.65 12.67 -32.88
N CYS A 189 12.99 12.89 -31.61
CA CYS A 189 13.88 13.96 -31.23
C CYS A 189 15.34 13.49 -31.17
N LYS A 190 16.26 14.42 -31.39
CA LYS A 190 17.66 14.27 -31.00
C LYS A 190 17.98 15.33 -29.98
N VAL A 191 17.85 14.96 -28.72
CA VAL A 191 18.01 15.87 -27.59
C VAL A 191 18.94 15.21 -26.57
N GLU A 192 19.96 15.94 -26.13
CA GLU A 192 20.94 15.52 -25.13
C GLU A 192 20.90 16.48 -23.95
N GLY A 193 21.11 15.96 -22.74
CA GLY A 193 21.05 16.75 -21.51
C GLY A 193 19.62 16.82 -20.97
N ALA A 194 19.33 17.86 -20.19
CA ALA A 194 18.06 17.98 -19.48
C ALA A 194 17.13 19.03 -20.10
N TRP A 195 15.88 18.68 -20.35
CA TRP A 195 14.86 19.59 -20.91
C TRP A 195 13.48 19.38 -20.27
N PRO A 196 12.62 20.41 -20.29
CA PRO A 196 11.25 20.30 -19.81
C PRO A 196 10.41 19.52 -20.84
N LEU A 197 9.81 18.40 -20.43
CA LEU A 197 8.83 17.66 -21.23
C LEU A 197 7.43 18.27 -21.06
N ILE A 198 7.07 18.61 -19.82
CA ILE A 198 5.84 19.34 -19.48
C ILE A 198 6.27 20.47 -18.55
N HIS A 199 5.82 21.69 -18.81
CA HIS A 199 6.01 22.78 -17.87
C HIS A 199 4.76 23.66 -17.91
N ASN A 200 3.94 23.55 -16.87
CA ASN A 200 2.74 24.37 -16.73
C ASN A 200 2.57 24.80 -15.27
N LYS A 201 1.55 25.64 -15.02
CA LYS A 201 1.27 26.23 -13.70
C LYS A 201 0.90 25.20 -12.60
N TYR A 202 0.71 23.94 -12.95
CA TYR A 202 0.35 22.85 -12.04
C TYR A 202 1.47 21.82 -11.89
N LEU A 203 2.20 21.55 -12.97
CA LEU A 203 3.11 20.42 -13.10
C LEU A 203 4.30 20.78 -13.99
N SER A 204 5.48 20.42 -13.51
CA SER A 204 6.70 20.42 -14.31
C SER A 204 7.31 19.03 -14.34
N VAL A 205 7.48 18.48 -15.54
CA VAL A 205 8.18 17.23 -15.82
C VAL A 205 9.43 17.57 -16.60
N GLN A 206 10.59 17.29 -16.03
CA GLN A 206 11.88 17.46 -16.68
C GLN A 206 12.50 16.10 -16.92
N VAL A 207 12.94 15.85 -18.15
CA VAL A 207 13.64 14.61 -18.51
C VAL A 207 15.09 14.92 -18.82
N THR A 208 15.96 13.92 -18.66
CA THR A 208 17.37 13.99 -19.05
C THR A 208 17.65 12.81 -19.95
N ASN A 209 18.20 13.06 -21.15
CA ASN A 209 18.69 11.98 -21.99
C ASN A 209 20.20 12.04 -22.16
N THR A 210 20.75 10.86 -22.35
CA THR A 210 22.16 10.62 -22.63
C THR A 210 22.29 9.85 -23.93
N PRO A 211 23.38 10.04 -24.71
CA PRO A 211 23.64 9.20 -25.87
C PRO A 211 23.63 7.72 -25.49
N VAL A 212 23.02 6.88 -26.32
CA VAL A 212 23.02 5.42 -26.11
C VAL A 212 24.45 4.88 -26.19
N ILE A 213 25.26 5.48 -27.07
CA ILE A 213 26.68 5.20 -27.26
C ILE A 213 27.39 6.54 -27.44
N PRO A 214 28.62 6.74 -26.88
CA PRO A 214 29.40 7.94 -27.12
C PRO A 214 29.54 8.25 -28.63
N GLY A 215 29.16 9.45 -29.05
CA GLY A 215 29.21 9.89 -30.44
C GLY A 215 28.00 9.49 -31.31
N SER A 216 27.02 8.75 -30.77
CA SER A 216 25.79 8.41 -31.49
C SER A 216 24.80 9.58 -31.52
N SER A 217 23.97 9.64 -32.56
CA SER A 217 22.82 10.54 -32.63
C SER A 217 21.62 10.06 -31.83
N ALA A 218 21.56 8.77 -31.49
CA ALA A 218 20.49 8.19 -30.68
C ALA A 218 20.74 8.51 -29.20
N THR A 219 19.79 9.15 -28.55
CA THR A 219 19.80 9.40 -27.10
C THR A 219 18.71 8.57 -26.43
N ALA A 220 18.80 8.33 -25.13
CA ALA A 220 17.77 7.63 -24.36
C ALA A 220 17.57 8.33 -23.02
N THR A 221 16.33 8.30 -22.51
CA THR A 221 16.01 8.91 -21.21
C THR A 221 16.67 8.16 -20.07
N SER A 222 17.53 8.87 -19.34
CA SER A 222 18.25 8.35 -18.18
C SER A 222 17.64 8.81 -16.86
N LYS A 223 16.95 9.95 -16.84
CA LYS A 223 16.32 10.48 -15.62
C LYS A 223 15.04 11.24 -15.91
N VAL A 224 14.05 11.10 -15.04
CA VAL A 224 12.81 11.87 -15.03
C VAL A 224 12.65 12.55 -13.67
N ARG A 225 12.32 13.83 -13.66
CA ARG A 225 12.02 14.63 -12.46
C ARG A 225 10.65 15.23 -12.61
N THR A 226 9.81 15.03 -11.60
CA THR A 226 8.44 15.55 -11.57
C THR A 226 8.29 16.45 -10.36
N SER A 227 7.87 17.69 -10.59
CA SER A 227 7.67 18.70 -9.55
C SER A 227 6.27 19.29 -9.66
N PRO A 228 5.41 19.13 -8.64
CA PRO A 228 4.14 19.85 -8.58
C PRO A 228 4.44 21.33 -8.30
N PHE A 229 3.91 22.23 -9.14
CA PHE A 229 3.95 23.67 -8.87
C PHE A 229 2.67 24.04 -8.13
N CYS A 230 2.78 24.14 -6.80
CA CYS A 230 1.69 24.45 -5.88
C CYS A 230 2.15 25.51 -4.86
N SER A 231 2.90 26.52 -5.33
CA SER A 231 3.38 27.62 -4.49
C SER A 231 3.14 28.94 -5.21
N SER A 232 2.66 29.94 -4.46
CA SER A 232 2.24 31.28 -4.89
C SER A 232 3.36 32.19 -5.43
N LEU A 233 4.51 31.63 -5.80
CA LEU A 233 5.69 32.36 -6.24
C LEU A 233 6.21 31.76 -7.55
N LEU A 234 5.71 32.27 -8.68
CA LEU A 234 6.50 32.79 -9.81
C LEU A 234 5.61 32.95 -11.06
N PRO A 235 5.63 34.11 -11.74
CA PRO A 235 5.08 34.26 -13.07
C PRO A 235 6.16 33.86 -14.07
N PHE A 236 6.12 32.62 -14.58
CA PHE A 236 6.78 32.32 -15.86
C PHE A 236 5.78 31.63 -16.78
N GLN A 237 5.24 32.48 -17.65
CA GLN A 237 4.42 32.12 -18.77
C GLN A 237 5.29 31.35 -19.78
N LEU A 238 5.21 30.03 -19.77
CA LEU A 238 5.28 29.27 -21.01
C LEU A 238 4.11 28.27 -20.98
N SER A 239 3.23 28.49 -21.94
CA SER A 239 2.22 27.57 -22.44
C SER A 239 2.49 26.09 -22.13
N GLY A 240 1.50 25.43 -21.52
CA GLY A 240 1.53 24.01 -21.15
C GLY A 240 1.51 23.07 -22.36
N PHE A 241 2.56 23.11 -23.17
CA PHE A 241 2.79 22.15 -24.25
C PHE A 241 3.59 20.97 -23.71
N CYS A 242 3.28 19.78 -24.23
CA CYS A 242 4.23 18.67 -24.30
C CYS A 242 5.31 19.19 -25.24
N VAL A 243 6.44 19.63 -24.70
CA VAL A 243 7.42 20.44 -25.44
C VAL A 243 7.94 19.59 -26.59
N ALA A 244 7.55 19.98 -27.80
CA ALA A 244 8.09 19.44 -29.03
C ALA A 244 9.60 19.69 -29.07
N CYS A 245 10.31 18.75 -29.66
CA CYS A 245 11.65 18.99 -30.18
C CYS A 245 11.55 19.07 -31.72
#